data_AF-A0A6L6VHI8-F1
#
_entry.id   AF-A0A6L6VHI8-F1
#
_cell.length_a   1.000
_cell.length_b   1.000
_cell.length_c   1.000
_cell.angle_alpha   90.00
_cell.angle_beta   90.00
_cell.angle_gamma   90.00
#
_symmetry.space_group_name_H-M   'P 1'
#
loop_
_entity.id
_entity.type
_entity.pdbx_description
1 polymer ?
#
loop_
_entity_poly.entity_id
_entity_poly.type
_entity_poly.pdbx_seq_one_letter_code
_entity_poly.pdbx_strand_id
1 'polypeptide(L)'
;MRKHLMTTTAAMLLAMTGAAYAGMDEAKQFLDQEIKGESSLSRADQEKQMQWYVDAAKPFAGMEIHVVSESLTTHAYESKVLAPWFSKITGIKLIHDVIQEGDVVEKIQTQMQTGQNLYDGWVNDSDFIGTHWRYGQVRNLTDWMAGEGKDVTDPMLDLKDYIGLSFTTAPDGKLYQLPDQQFANLYWFRYDWFNDPKIKEEFKKEYGYELGVPVNWSAYEDIAKFFTGREIGGKKVYGSMDYGKKDPSLGWRFTDAWLSMAGNGDKGLPNGKPVDEWGIRVNDKDQPTGSCVDRGGDTNGAASVYAVTKYLEWLKKYTPPEAQGMTFSESGPVPAQGNIAQQIFWYTAFTADMAKPGLPVVNDDGTPKWRVAPSPHGSYWHEGQKLGYQDVGSWTLMKSTPTDRAKAAWLYAQFVTSKTVDVKKSQTGLTFIRQSSIMDKTFTDRAPKLGGLVEFYRSPARVQWTPTGTNVPDYPKLAQLWWQNIGDAAAGAKTPQEAMDALCKAQEGILSRLERAKVQGEFGPKLNEPKDAAYWEKYAKDHGSLAPQPKLANEKEKPITINYDELVKSWQK
;
A
#
# COMPACT_ATOMS: atom_id res chain seq x y z
N MET A 1 58.45 -30.66 43.47
CA MET A 1 57.92 -31.68 42.52
C MET A 1 56.42 -31.49 42.37
N ARG A 2 55.95 -31.43 41.11
CA ARG A 2 54.55 -31.57 40.64
C ARG A 2 53.53 -30.49 41.08
N LYS A 3 53.19 -29.60 40.16
CA LYS A 3 51.80 -29.27 39.72
C LYS A 3 51.80 -28.15 38.67
N HIS A 4 52.23 -28.47 37.45
CA HIS A 4 51.96 -27.66 36.25
C HIS A 4 51.63 -28.60 35.11
N LEU A 5 50.37 -28.98 34.99
CA LEU A 5 49.78 -29.69 33.83
C LEU A 5 48.33 -30.00 34.23
N MET A 6 47.38 -29.10 33.99
CA MET A 6 45.93 -29.37 33.82
C MET A 6 45.14 -28.06 33.64
N THR A 7 45.54 -27.17 32.71
CA THR A 7 44.73 -25.96 32.40
C THR A 7 44.67 -25.59 30.92
N THR A 8 45.08 -26.48 30.01
CA THR A 8 45.06 -26.21 28.55
C THR A 8 44.05 -27.04 27.77
N THR A 9 43.37 -28.02 28.38
CA THR A 9 42.43 -28.89 27.64
C THR A 9 40.95 -28.47 27.80
N ALA A 10 40.60 -27.66 28.80
CA ALA A 10 39.20 -27.23 29.01
C ALA A 10 38.79 -26.00 28.17
N ALA A 11 39.75 -25.19 27.71
CA ALA A 11 39.46 -23.98 26.92
C ALA A 11 39.24 -24.26 25.42
N MET A 12 39.63 -25.44 24.92
CA MET A 12 39.41 -25.86 23.52
C MET A 12 38.10 -26.63 23.30
N LEU A 13 37.42 -27.09 24.37
CA LEU A 13 36.18 -27.85 24.27
C LEU A 13 34.91 -26.98 24.42
N LEU A 14 35.04 -25.70 24.79
CA LEU A 14 33.93 -24.73 24.87
C LEU A 14 33.79 -23.84 23.63
N ALA A 15 34.67 -23.99 22.63
CA ALA A 15 34.57 -23.29 21.34
C ALA A 15 33.81 -24.10 20.26
N MET A 16 33.37 -25.32 20.56
CA MET A 16 32.83 -26.27 19.57
C MET A 16 31.33 -26.61 19.76
N THR A 17 30.61 -25.87 20.63
CA THR A 17 29.19 -26.15 20.92
C THR A 17 28.23 -25.00 20.57
N GLY A 18 28.69 -23.97 19.85
CA GLY A 18 27.89 -22.78 19.54
C GLY A 18 27.46 -22.59 18.08
N ALA A 19 28.01 -23.35 17.13
CA ALA A 19 27.59 -23.31 15.72
C ALA A 19 26.74 -24.54 15.43
N ALA A 20 25.43 -24.45 15.67
CA ALA A 20 24.52 -25.26 14.86
C ALA A 20 24.86 -24.93 13.39
N TYR A 21 25.17 -25.96 12.62
CA TYR A 21 25.65 -25.83 11.24
C TYR A 21 24.74 -24.87 10.47
N ALA A 22 25.32 -23.81 9.92
CA ALA A 22 24.64 -22.91 9.00
C ALA A 22 25.22 -23.14 7.61
N GLY A 23 24.37 -23.35 6.62
CA GLY A 23 24.82 -23.57 5.25
C GLY A 23 23.79 -24.24 4.35
N MET A 24 24.30 -24.99 3.38
CA MET A 24 23.48 -25.55 2.31
C MET A 24 22.58 -26.71 2.74
N ASP A 25 22.90 -27.40 3.84
CA ASP A 25 22.03 -28.48 4.33
C ASP A 25 20.74 -27.90 4.91
N GLU A 26 20.83 -26.83 5.68
CA GLU A 26 19.69 -26.06 6.19
C GLU A 26 18.94 -25.40 5.02
N ALA A 27 19.65 -24.91 4.01
CA ALA A 27 19.02 -24.35 2.82
C ALA A 27 18.21 -25.39 2.04
N LYS A 28 18.75 -26.60 1.83
CA LYS A 28 18.01 -27.68 1.17
C LYS A 28 16.78 -28.10 1.98
N GLN A 29 16.90 -28.17 3.30
CA GLN A 29 15.76 -28.41 4.18
C GLN A 29 14.70 -27.32 4.05
N PHE A 30 15.09 -26.04 4.02
CA PHE A 30 14.18 -24.92 3.78
C PHE A 30 13.44 -25.07 2.44
N LEU A 31 14.16 -25.37 1.37
CA LEU A 31 13.56 -25.54 0.05
C LEU A 31 12.59 -26.75 0.01
N ASP A 32 12.93 -27.85 0.68
CA ASP A 32 12.11 -29.06 0.72
C ASP A 32 10.88 -28.94 1.64
N GLN A 33 11.04 -28.26 2.78
CA GLN A 33 10.03 -28.22 3.84
C GLN A 33 9.15 -26.98 3.81
N GLU A 34 9.65 -25.84 3.35
CA GLU A 34 8.89 -24.58 3.34
C GLU A 34 8.48 -24.19 1.93
N ILE A 35 9.45 -24.07 1.00
CA ILE A 35 9.17 -23.65 -0.37
C ILE A 35 8.37 -24.71 -1.12
N LYS A 36 8.70 -26.00 -0.95
CA LYS A 36 7.94 -27.14 -1.52
C LYS A 36 7.66 -27.03 -3.03
N GLY A 37 8.57 -26.41 -3.78
CA GLY A 37 8.42 -26.17 -5.21
C GLY A 37 7.50 -25.00 -5.59
N GLU A 38 6.90 -24.28 -4.63
CA GLU A 38 6.20 -23.00 -4.86
C GLU A 38 7.24 -21.90 -5.09
N SER A 39 7.89 -21.92 -6.26
CA SER A 39 8.94 -20.99 -6.66
C SER A 39 8.92 -20.77 -8.17
N SER A 40 9.29 -19.55 -8.59
CA SER A 40 9.45 -19.23 -10.02
C SER A 40 10.81 -19.70 -10.59
N LEU A 41 11.67 -20.27 -9.75
CA LEU A 41 12.97 -20.83 -10.15
C LEU A 41 12.94 -22.35 -10.20
N SER A 42 13.77 -22.92 -11.07
CA SER A 42 14.08 -24.35 -11.03
C SER A 42 14.76 -24.71 -9.71
N ARG A 43 14.68 -25.98 -9.28
CA ARG A 43 15.36 -26.41 -8.05
C ARG A 43 16.87 -26.14 -8.08
N ALA A 44 17.52 -26.34 -9.22
CA ALA A 44 18.95 -26.07 -9.37
C ALA A 44 19.27 -24.57 -9.19
N ASP A 45 18.42 -23.68 -9.71
CA ASP A 45 18.58 -22.24 -9.56
C ASP A 45 18.26 -21.77 -8.13
N GLN A 46 17.31 -22.41 -7.45
CA GLN A 46 17.06 -22.17 -6.01
C GLN A 46 18.29 -22.51 -5.18
N GLU A 47 18.89 -23.69 -5.37
CA GLU A 47 20.09 -24.09 -4.63
C GLU A 47 21.29 -23.19 -4.94
N LYS A 48 21.43 -22.73 -6.19
CA LYS A 48 22.44 -21.74 -6.57
C LYS A 48 22.24 -20.40 -5.84
N GLN A 49 21.01 -19.90 -5.78
CA GLN A 49 20.69 -18.66 -5.07
C GLN A 49 20.91 -18.81 -3.56
N MET A 50 20.54 -19.95 -2.98
CA MET A 50 20.80 -20.24 -1.56
C MET A 50 22.29 -20.33 -1.23
N GLN A 51 23.09 -20.97 -2.10
CA GLN A 51 24.54 -21.03 -1.94
C GLN A 51 25.16 -19.64 -1.93
N TRP A 52 24.65 -18.73 -2.77
CA TRP A 52 25.09 -17.34 -2.76
C TRP A 52 24.78 -16.65 -1.41
N TYR A 53 23.58 -16.82 -0.84
CA TYR A 53 23.26 -16.27 0.49
C TYR A 53 24.18 -16.83 1.58
N VAL A 54 24.42 -18.15 1.58
CA VAL A 54 25.34 -18.81 2.52
C VAL A 54 26.74 -18.20 2.43
N ASP A 55 27.25 -17.98 1.22
CA ASP A 55 28.59 -17.45 1.01
C ASP A 55 28.69 -15.95 1.35
N ALA A 56 27.72 -15.15 0.91
CA ALA A 56 27.68 -13.72 1.15
C ALA A 56 27.48 -13.37 2.63
N ALA A 57 26.81 -14.26 3.40
CA ALA A 57 26.55 -14.05 4.81
C ALA A 57 27.73 -14.39 5.75
N LYS A 58 28.76 -15.10 5.28
CA LYS A 58 29.91 -15.54 6.10
C LYS A 58 30.51 -14.43 6.98
N PRO A 59 30.72 -13.19 6.49
CA PRO A 59 31.28 -12.11 7.32
C PRO A 59 30.38 -11.68 8.48
N PHE A 60 29.09 -12.00 8.43
CA PHE A 60 28.07 -11.55 9.39
C PHE A 60 27.60 -12.70 10.31
N ALA A 61 28.20 -13.89 10.23
CA ALA A 61 27.84 -15.01 11.08
C ALA A 61 27.98 -14.65 12.57
N GLY A 62 26.92 -14.90 13.35
CA GLY A 62 26.82 -14.56 14.76
C GLY A 62 26.43 -13.10 15.05
N MET A 63 26.38 -12.23 14.03
CA MET A 63 25.88 -10.85 14.17
C MET A 63 24.38 -10.87 14.49
N GLU A 64 23.96 -10.08 15.46
CA GLU A 64 22.55 -9.85 15.74
C GLU A 64 22.05 -8.60 15.04
N ILE A 65 20.99 -8.73 14.25
CA ILE A 65 20.31 -7.62 13.57
C ILE A 65 18.82 -7.61 13.88
N HIS A 66 18.26 -6.41 13.91
CA HIS A 66 16.86 -6.15 14.20
C HIS A 66 16.23 -5.45 13.00
N VAL A 67 15.17 -6.02 12.45
CA VAL A 67 14.38 -5.41 11.38
C VAL A 67 12.92 -5.31 11.80
N VAL A 68 12.15 -4.45 11.16
CA VAL A 68 10.75 -4.21 11.52
C VAL A 68 9.86 -4.02 10.30
N SER A 69 8.62 -4.48 10.41
CA SER A 69 7.54 -4.27 9.44
C SER A 69 6.21 -4.00 10.14
N GLU A 70 5.20 -3.61 9.37
CA GLU A 70 3.83 -3.53 9.84
C GLU A 70 3.15 -4.91 9.98
N SER A 71 1.94 -4.91 10.54
CA SER A 71 1.19 -6.12 10.91
C SER A 71 0.29 -6.61 9.77
N LEU A 72 0.88 -7.41 8.87
CA LEU A 72 0.18 -8.11 7.80
C LEU A 72 0.40 -9.63 7.86
N THR A 73 -0.46 -10.40 7.18
CA THR A 73 -0.28 -11.86 7.03
C THR A 73 1.07 -12.20 6.39
N THR A 74 1.52 -11.42 5.40
CA THR A 74 2.80 -11.61 4.72
C THR A 74 3.98 -11.42 5.68
N HIS A 75 3.98 -10.36 6.49
CA HIS A 75 5.02 -10.09 7.46
C HIS A 75 5.00 -11.04 8.66
N ALA A 76 3.82 -11.54 9.04
CA ALA A 76 3.73 -12.63 10.02
C ALA A 76 4.41 -13.90 9.51
N TYR A 77 4.29 -14.22 8.22
CA TYR A 77 5.02 -15.33 7.59
C TYR A 77 6.53 -15.05 7.54
N GLU A 78 6.94 -13.84 7.19
CA GLU A 78 8.34 -13.45 7.22
C GLU A 78 8.97 -13.59 8.61
N SER A 79 8.37 -12.97 9.61
CA SER A 79 8.90 -12.97 10.99
C SER A 79 8.90 -14.35 11.62
N LYS A 80 7.82 -15.13 11.46
CA LYS A 80 7.66 -16.42 12.16
C LYS A 80 8.26 -17.61 11.42
N VAL A 81 8.49 -17.49 10.10
CA VAL A 81 8.95 -18.60 9.26
C VAL A 81 10.25 -18.25 8.54
N LEU A 82 10.26 -17.19 7.73
CA LEU A 82 11.41 -16.89 6.87
C LEU A 82 12.62 -16.38 7.66
N ALA A 83 12.44 -15.53 8.68
CA ALA A 83 13.53 -15.03 9.51
C ALA A 83 14.26 -16.14 10.31
N PRO A 84 13.54 -17.11 10.94
CA PRO A 84 14.19 -18.28 11.52
C PRO A 84 14.95 -19.14 10.50
N TRP A 85 14.41 -19.34 9.31
CA TRP A 85 15.11 -20.09 8.24
C TRP A 85 16.34 -19.35 7.75
N PHE A 86 16.23 -18.06 7.48
CA PHE A 86 17.36 -17.20 7.11
C PHE A 86 18.46 -17.26 8.15
N SER A 87 18.12 -17.18 9.44
CA SER A 87 19.09 -17.29 10.54
C SER A 87 19.80 -18.63 10.55
N LYS A 88 19.08 -19.73 10.34
CA LYS A 88 19.67 -21.09 10.24
C LYS A 88 20.58 -21.23 9.03
N ILE A 89 20.19 -20.69 7.88
CA ILE A 89 20.96 -20.79 6.62
C ILE A 89 22.25 -19.97 6.69
N THR A 90 22.18 -18.79 7.28
CA THR A 90 23.26 -17.78 7.20
C THR A 90 24.12 -17.67 8.45
N GLY A 91 23.62 -18.13 9.60
CA GLY A 91 24.26 -17.92 10.91
C GLY A 91 24.08 -16.51 11.47
N ILE A 92 23.40 -15.60 10.78
CA ILE A 92 23.00 -14.28 11.31
C ILE A 92 21.88 -14.49 12.34
N LYS A 93 21.92 -13.77 13.47
CA LYS A 93 20.85 -13.79 14.46
C LYS A 93 19.84 -12.68 14.14
N LEU A 94 18.82 -13.02 13.36
CA LEU A 94 17.82 -12.05 12.92
C LEU A 94 16.62 -12.01 13.87
N ILE A 95 16.24 -10.81 14.29
CA ILE A 95 14.96 -10.51 14.93
C ILE A 95 14.14 -9.65 13.97
N HIS A 96 12.94 -10.12 13.64
CA HIS A 96 11.99 -9.40 12.79
C HIS A 96 10.74 -9.04 13.62
N ASP A 97 10.66 -7.78 14.03
CA ASP A 97 9.53 -7.24 14.76
C ASP A 97 8.36 -6.94 13.80
N VAL A 98 7.15 -7.26 14.26
CA VAL A 98 5.90 -6.96 13.54
C VAL A 98 5.04 -6.08 14.44
N ILE A 99 4.84 -4.82 14.07
CA ILE A 99 4.13 -3.81 14.86
C ILE A 99 3.01 -3.15 14.04
N GLN A 100 2.21 -2.27 14.63
CA GLN A 100 1.18 -1.55 13.85
C GLN A 100 1.83 -0.47 12.97
N GLU A 101 1.25 -0.17 11.81
CA GLU A 101 1.83 0.79 10.85
C GLU A 101 2.07 2.17 11.48
N GLY A 102 1.15 2.65 12.32
CA GLY A 102 1.36 3.89 13.08
C GLY A 102 2.65 3.89 13.92
N ASP A 103 3.00 2.75 14.54
CA ASP A 103 4.23 2.61 15.31
C ASP A 103 5.47 2.53 14.40
N VAL A 104 5.36 1.95 13.20
CA VAL A 104 6.44 1.95 12.19
C VAL A 104 6.78 3.40 11.81
N VAL A 105 5.75 4.18 11.46
CA VAL A 105 5.87 5.62 11.10
C VAL A 105 6.55 6.42 12.21
N GLU A 106 6.11 6.26 13.47
CA GLU A 106 6.68 7.00 14.60
C GLU A 106 8.14 6.63 14.88
N LYS A 107 8.47 5.34 14.84
CA LYS A 107 9.82 4.86 15.13
C LYS A 107 10.81 5.18 14.01
N ILE A 108 10.43 5.04 12.73
CA ILE A 108 11.33 5.41 11.63
C ILE A 108 11.61 6.91 11.64
N GLN A 109 10.59 7.72 11.93
CA GLN A 109 10.74 9.16 12.11
C GLN A 109 11.69 9.49 13.26
N THR A 110 11.65 8.72 14.36
CA THR A 110 12.58 8.90 15.49
C THR A 110 14.03 8.61 15.07
N GLN A 111 14.28 7.52 14.34
CA GLN A 111 15.62 7.20 13.82
C GLN A 111 16.12 8.25 12.81
N MET A 112 15.23 8.77 11.95
CA MET A 112 15.51 9.89 11.06
C MET A 112 15.94 11.15 11.81
N GLN A 113 15.22 11.53 12.87
CA GLN A 113 15.48 12.78 13.60
C GLN A 113 16.70 12.70 14.52
N THR A 114 16.88 11.57 15.20
CA THR A 114 17.94 11.40 16.22
C THR A 114 19.26 10.91 15.62
N GLY A 115 19.21 10.23 14.47
CA GLY A 115 20.35 9.50 13.93
C GLY A 115 20.74 8.26 14.75
N GLN A 116 19.99 7.91 15.80
CA GLN A 116 20.20 6.69 16.56
C GLN A 116 19.64 5.50 15.78
N ASN A 117 20.45 4.45 15.60
CA ASN A 117 20.00 3.21 14.97
C ASN A 117 19.03 2.46 15.90
N LEU A 118 17.75 2.42 15.56
CA LEU A 118 16.71 1.67 16.27
C LEU A 118 16.50 0.29 15.63
N TYR A 119 16.43 0.26 14.29
CA TYR A 119 16.39 -0.96 13.49
C TYR A 119 17.38 -0.86 12.32
N ASP A 120 17.92 -2.01 11.93
CA ASP A 120 18.92 -2.17 10.89
C ASP A 120 18.34 -2.22 9.47
N GLY A 121 17.05 -2.54 9.37
CA GLY A 121 16.27 -2.56 8.14
C GLY A 121 14.80 -2.35 8.46
N TRP A 122 14.11 -1.65 7.57
CA TRP A 122 12.72 -1.26 7.74
C TRP A 122 11.93 -1.75 6.53
N VAL A 123 10.78 -2.38 6.75
CA VAL A 123 9.71 -2.37 5.76
C VAL A 123 8.78 -1.23 6.16
N ASN A 124 8.85 -0.12 5.43
CA ASN A 124 7.95 1.02 5.57
C ASN A 124 7.38 1.37 4.20
N ASP A 125 6.23 2.04 4.18
CA ASP A 125 5.55 2.32 2.92
C ASP A 125 6.34 3.20 1.97
N SER A 126 6.18 2.91 0.68
CA SER A 126 6.67 3.76 -0.41
C SER A 126 6.06 5.18 -0.38
N ASP A 127 5.01 5.39 0.41
CA ASP A 127 4.45 6.71 0.72
C ASP A 127 5.51 7.72 1.22
N PHE A 128 6.59 7.20 1.81
CA PHE A 128 7.72 8.02 2.24
C PHE A 128 8.65 8.45 1.10
N ILE A 129 8.44 8.06 -0.16
CA ILE A 129 9.40 8.29 -1.25
C ILE A 129 9.80 9.76 -1.38
N GLY A 130 8.83 10.69 -1.30
CA GLY A 130 9.10 12.13 -1.30
C GLY A 130 9.88 12.60 -0.07
N THR A 131 9.63 11.99 1.09
CA THR A 131 10.35 12.26 2.35
C THR A 131 11.80 11.76 2.27
N HIS A 132 11.98 10.50 1.87
CA HIS A 132 13.28 9.83 1.79
C HIS A 132 14.21 10.50 0.81
N TRP A 133 13.69 10.86 -0.38
CA TRP A 133 14.44 11.58 -1.39
C TRP A 133 14.92 12.96 -0.90
N ARG A 134 14.02 13.76 -0.30
CA ARG A 134 14.31 15.15 0.08
C ARG A 134 15.20 15.29 1.30
N TYR A 135 15.01 14.44 2.32
CA TYR A 135 15.85 14.48 3.52
C TYR A 135 17.20 13.81 3.31
N GLY A 136 17.30 12.87 2.35
CA GLY A 136 18.55 12.18 2.05
C GLY A 136 19.09 11.35 3.21
N GLN A 137 18.21 10.90 4.12
CA GLN A 137 18.57 10.15 5.33
C GLN A 137 18.57 8.64 5.15
N VAL A 138 18.04 8.15 4.03
CA VAL A 138 18.13 6.73 3.63
C VAL A 138 19.24 6.54 2.61
N ARG A 139 19.74 5.31 2.51
CA ARG A 139 20.63 4.89 1.43
C ARG A 139 19.81 4.77 0.15
N ASN A 140 20.32 5.40 -0.90
CA ASN A 140 19.84 5.15 -2.24
C ASN A 140 20.24 3.73 -2.66
N LEU A 141 19.27 2.87 -3.00
CA LEU A 141 19.54 1.46 -3.31
C LEU A 141 20.27 1.29 -4.65
N THR A 142 20.06 2.16 -5.63
CA THR A 142 20.81 2.15 -6.89
C THR A 142 22.31 2.33 -6.63
N ASP A 143 22.68 3.35 -5.87
CA ASP A 143 24.08 3.61 -5.54
C ASP A 143 24.64 2.58 -4.54
N TRP A 144 23.82 2.13 -3.60
CA TRP A 144 24.20 1.10 -2.61
C TRP A 144 24.59 -0.21 -3.29
N MET A 145 23.76 -0.72 -4.21
CA MET A 145 24.04 -1.95 -4.96
C MET A 145 25.26 -1.82 -5.89
N ALA A 146 25.55 -0.62 -6.39
CA ALA A 146 26.74 -0.37 -7.20
C ALA A 146 28.02 -0.14 -6.36
N GLY A 147 27.87 0.28 -5.11
CA GLY A 147 28.93 0.70 -4.20
C GLY A 147 29.05 -0.20 -2.97
N GLU A 148 28.78 0.35 -1.79
CA GLU A 148 29.05 -0.32 -0.51
C GLU A 148 28.35 -1.67 -0.35
N GLY A 149 27.15 -1.85 -0.89
CA GLY A 149 26.37 -3.08 -0.81
C GLY A 149 26.63 -4.07 -1.95
N LYS A 150 27.55 -3.77 -2.88
CA LYS A 150 27.78 -4.57 -4.09
C LYS A 150 28.17 -6.03 -3.80
N ASP A 151 29.00 -6.24 -2.78
CA ASP A 151 29.46 -7.57 -2.36
C ASP A 151 28.38 -8.42 -1.70
N VAL A 152 27.28 -7.79 -1.29
CA VAL A 152 26.10 -8.43 -0.67
C VAL A 152 24.82 -8.19 -1.46
N THR A 153 24.93 -7.92 -2.76
CA THR A 153 23.77 -7.80 -3.67
C THR A 153 23.63 -9.06 -4.51
N ASP A 154 22.45 -9.69 -4.45
CA ASP A 154 22.15 -10.95 -5.11
C ASP A 154 22.24 -10.78 -6.63
N PRO A 155 23.13 -11.51 -7.33
CA PRO A 155 23.20 -11.47 -8.78
C PRO A 155 21.90 -11.94 -9.46
N MET A 156 21.02 -12.64 -8.74
CA MET A 156 19.71 -13.11 -9.18
C MET A 156 18.54 -12.25 -8.67
N LEU A 157 18.80 -11.07 -8.09
CA LEU A 157 17.75 -10.16 -7.58
C LEU A 157 16.71 -9.83 -8.64
N ASP A 158 17.15 -9.63 -9.89
CA ASP A 158 16.31 -9.33 -11.06
C ASP A 158 15.27 -8.23 -10.81
N LEU A 159 15.75 -6.99 -10.67
CA LEU A 159 14.91 -5.81 -10.44
C LEU A 159 13.80 -5.66 -11.51
N LYS A 160 14.05 -6.07 -12.76
CA LYS A 160 13.06 -5.94 -13.84
C LYS A 160 11.81 -6.80 -13.63
N ASP A 161 11.91 -7.83 -12.81
CA ASP A 161 10.81 -8.71 -12.47
C ASP A 161 9.95 -8.18 -11.31
N TYR A 162 10.43 -7.19 -10.55
CA TYR A 162 9.61 -6.52 -9.55
C TYR A 162 8.53 -5.66 -10.21
N ILE A 163 7.30 -5.76 -9.70
CA ILE A 163 6.27 -4.76 -9.96
C ILE A 163 6.41 -3.62 -8.94
N GLY A 164 5.95 -2.42 -9.30
CA GLY A 164 5.92 -1.29 -8.37
C GLY A 164 7.25 -0.58 -8.10
N LEU A 165 8.37 -0.91 -8.78
CA LEU A 165 9.63 -0.16 -8.62
C LEU A 165 9.50 1.33 -8.95
N SER A 166 8.59 1.70 -9.84
CA SER A 166 8.29 3.11 -10.14
C SER A 166 7.78 3.89 -8.93
N PHE A 167 7.19 3.20 -7.94
CA PHE A 167 6.65 3.81 -6.73
C PHE A 167 7.72 4.14 -5.69
N THR A 168 8.85 3.42 -5.75
CA THR A 168 9.99 3.60 -4.84
C THR A 168 11.18 4.27 -5.52
N THR A 169 10.96 4.84 -6.71
CA THR A 169 11.95 5.57 -7.51
C THR A 169 11.66 7.07 -7.44
N ALA A 170 12.67 7.88 -7.08
CA ALA A 170 12.52 9.32 -6.96
C ALA A 170 12.74 10.04 -8.31
N PRO A 171 12.50 11.38 -8.39
CA PRO A 171 12.66 12.13 -9.64
C PRO A 171 14.08 12.16 -10.21
N ASP A 172 15.09 11.81 -9.42
CA ASP A 172 16.48 11.64 -9.88
C ASP A 172 16.72 10.32 -10.65
N GLY A 173 15.68 9.50 -10.82
CA GLY A 173 15.71 8.24 -11.54
C GLY A 173 16.31 7.07 -10.74
N LYS A 174 16.55 7.26 -9.44
CA LYS A 174 17.16 6.23 -8.59
C LYS A 174 16.16 5.57 -7.66
N LEU A 175 16.44 4.31 -7.32
CA LEU A 175 15.65 3.48 -6.42
C LEU A 175 16.03 3.77 -4.96
N TYR A 176 15.05 4.04 -4.11
CA TYR A 176 15.27 4.34 -2.68
C TYR A 176 14.80 3.22 -1.75
N GLN A 177 13.85 2.40 -2.20
CA GLN A 177 13.30 1.28 -1.44
C GLN A 177 13.05 0.08 -2.35
N LEU A 178 13.15 -1.14 -1.82
CA LEU A 178 12.86 -2.38 -2.56
C LEU A 178 11.48 -2.90 -2.15
N PRO A 179 10.49 -3.00 -3.06
CA PRO A 179 9.16 -3.50 -2.71
C PRO A 179 9.20 -4.87 -2.05
N ASP A 180 8.47 -5.02 -0.93
CA ASP A 180 8.38 -6.25 -0.15
C ASP A 180 6.98 -6.87 -0.19
N GLN A 181 5.96 -6.03 -0.11
CA GLN A 181 4.56 -6.41 -0.24
C GLN A 181 3.81 -5.35 -1.04
N GLN A 182 2.72 -5.73 -1.73
CA GLN A 182 1.77 -4.80 -2.34
C GLN A 182 0.32 -5.26 -2.20
N PHE A 183 -0.59 -4.35 -1.88
CA PHE A 183 -2.03 -4.56 -1.98
C PHE A 183 -2.75 -3.32 -2.52
N ALA A 184 -3.61 -3.52 -3.52
CA ALA A 184 -4.48 -2.46 -4.04
C ALA A 184 -5.76 -2.32 -3.19
N ASN A 185 -6.36 -1.15 -3.22
CA ASN A 185 -7.77 -0.99 -2.87
C ASN A 185 -8.65 -1.17 -4.11
N LEU A 186 -9.68 -2.00 -4.05
CA LEU A 186 -10.52 -2.31 -5.21
C LEU A 186 -11.98 -2.26 -4.83
N TYR A 187 -12.85 -1.94 -5.79
CA TYR A 187 -14.28 -2.08 -5.59
C TYR A 187 -14.62 -3.53 -5.27
N TRP A 188 -15.31 -3.76 -4.15
CA TRP A 188 -15.75 -5.08 -3.71
C TRP A 188 -17.27 -5.18 -3.80
N PHE A 189 -17.80 -6.32 -4.23
CA PHE A 189 -19.25 -6.52 -4.30
C PHE A 189 -19.69 -7.99 -4.22
N ARG A 190 -20.97 -8.19 -3.88
CA ARG A 190 -21.67 -9.48 -3.86
C ARG A 190 -22.05 -9.93 -5.27
N TYR A 191 -21.14 -10.65 -5.91
CA TYR A 191 -21.31 -11.18 -7.26
C TYR A 191 -22.54 -12.10 -7.40
N ASP A 192 -22.88 -12.86 -6.36
CA ASP A 192 -24.09 -13.68 -6.33
C ASP A 192 -25.36 -12.80 -6.36
N TRP A 193 -25.41 -11.70 -5.60
CA TRP A 193 -26.55 -10.78 -5.63
C TRP A 193 -26.64 -9.99 -6.93
N PHE A 194 -25.50 -9.55 -7.46
CA PHE A 194 -25.44 -8.80 -8.72
C PHE A 194 -25.78 -9.66 -9.95
N ASN A 195 -25.79 -10.99 -9.80
CA ASN A 195 -26.19 -11.92 -10.87
C ASN A 195 -27.50 -12.65 -10.60
N ASP A 196 -28.19 -12.36 -9.51
CA ASP A 196 -29.54 -12.87 -9.29
C ASP A 196 -30.51 -12.25 -10.31
N PRO A 197 -31.22 -13.06 -11.13
CA PRO A 197 -32.10 -12.53 -12.17
C PRO A 197 -33.22 -11.63 -11.65
N LYS A 198 -33.76 -11.93 -10.47
CA LYS A 198 -34.85 -11.16 -9.86
C LYS A 198 -34.31 -9.82 -9.34
N ILE A 199 -33.16 -9.81 -8.68
CA ILE A 199 -32.52 -8.58 -8.22
C ILE A 199 -32.19 -7.66 -9.41
N LYS A 200 -31.68 -8.22 -10.51
CA LYS A 200 -31.40 -7.48 -11.75
C LYS A 200 -32.66 -6.86 -12.35
N GLU A 201 -33.76 -7.61 -12.44
CA GLU A 201 -35.04 -7.12 -12.96
C GLU A 201 -35.61 -6.00 -12.08
N GLU A 202 -35.59 -6.18 -10.76
CA GLU A 202 -36.07 -5.17 -9.80
C GLU A 202 -35.25 -3.88 -9.88
N PHE A 203 -33.92 -3.98 -9.94
CA PHE A 203 -33.04 -2.82 -10.08
C PHE A 203 -33.32 -2.07 -11.38
N LYS A 204 -33.39 -2.79 -12.51
CA LYS A 204 -33.68 -2.19 -13.82
C LYS A 204 -35.04 -1.50 -13.85
N LYS A 205 -36.04 -2.08 -13.19
CA LYS A 205 -37.37 -1.47 -13.07
C LYS A 205 -37.35 -0.18 -12.25
N GLU A 206 -36.55 -0.13 -11.18
CA GLU A 206 -36.47 1.05 -10.28
C GLU A 206 -35.61 2.18 -10.86
N TYR A 207 -34.48 1.86 -11.49
CA TYR A 207 -33.48 2.85 -11.92
C TYR A 207 -33.38 3.04 -13.44
N GLY A 208 -33.96 2.15 -14.24
CA GLY A 208 -34.01 2.28 -15.70
C GLY A 208 -32.73 1.87 -16.44
N TYR A 209 -31.76 1.25 -15.78
CA TYR A 209 -30.54 0.69 -16.38
C TYR A 209 -30.14 -0.62 -15.70
N GLU A 210 -29.23 -1.38 -16.29
CA GLU A 210 -28.83 -2.71 -15.80
C GLU A 210 -27.98 -2.63 -14.52
N LEU A 211 -28.23 -3.54 -13.56
CA LEU A 211 -27.34 -3.74 -12.42
C LEU A 211 -26.03 -4.37 -12.89
N GLY A 212 -24.90 -3.78 -12.47
CA GLY A 212 -23.56 -4.25 -12.81
C GLY A 212 -22.51 -3.56 -11.94
N VAL A 213 -21.23 -3.76 -12.26
CA VAL A 213 -20.12 -3.05 -11.61
C VAL A 213 -20.26 -1.56 -11.93
N PRO A 214 -20.31 -0.67 -10.92
CA PRO A 214 -20.42 0.75 -11.16
C PRO A 214 -19.12 1.28 -11.79
N VAL A 215 -19.25 2.07 -12.85
CA VAL A 215 -18.12 2.80 -13.44
C VAL A 215 -17.95 4.15 -12.74
N ASN A 216 -19.05 4.77 -12.30
CA ASN A 216 -19.04 6.06 -11.63
C ASN A 216 -19.84 6.08 -10.32
N TRP A 217 -19.61 7.12 -9.54
CA TRP A 217 -20.20 7.28 -8.20
C TRP A 217 -21.72 7.43 -8.23
N SER A 218 -22.30 7.95 -9.31
CA SER A 218 -23.74 8.00 -9.49
C SER A 218 -24.37 6.60 -9.52
N ALA A 219 -23.76 5.65 -10.26
CA ALA A 219 -24.20 4.26 -10.25
C ALA A 219 -23.95 3.59 -8.89
N TYR A 220 -22.79 3.86 -8.26
CA TYR A 220 -22.50 3.33 -6.92
C TYR A 220 -23.57 3.74 -5.89
N GLU A 221 -23.94 5.02 -5.87
CA GLU A 221 -24.94 5.58 -4.95
C GLU A 221 -26.33 4.95 -5.16
N ASP A 222 -26.76 4.82 -6.42
CA ASP A 222 -28.04 4.19 -6.75
C ASP A 222 -28.07 2.72 -6.31
N ILE A 223 -26.99 1.97 -6.54
CA ILE A 223 -26.86 0.57 -6.08
C ILE A 223 -26.87 0.51 -4.54
N ALA A 224 -26.16 1.42 -3.87
CA ALA A 224 -26.12 1.46 -2.41
C ALA A 224 -27.51 1.76 -1.83
N LYS A 225 -28.24 2.68 -2.45
CA LYS A 225 -29.62 2.98 -2.09
C LYS A 225 -30.55 1.80 -2.32
N PHE A 226 -30.42 1.12 -3.46
CA PHE A 226 -31.27 -0.02 -3.81
C PHE A 226 -31.17 -1.15 -2.77
N PHE A 227 -29.95 -1.52 -2.36
CA PHE A 227 -29.77 -2.63 -1.41
C PHE A 227 -30.09 -2.26 0.04
N THR A 228 -29.83 -1.02 0.46
CA THR A 228 -29.94 -0.63 1.88
C THR A 228 -31.37 -0.78 2.40
N GLY A 229 -31.54 -1.57 3.47
CA GLY A 229 -32.82 -1.77 4.14
C GLY A 229 -33.66 -2.92 3.59
N ARG A 230 -33.20 -3.59 2.52
CA ARG A 230 -33.82 -4.82 2.03
C ARG A 230 -33.50 -6.00 2.95
N GLU A 231 -34.29 -7.06 2.82
CA GLU A 231 -34.01 -8.36 3.42
C GLU A 231 -33.57 -9.35 2.35
N ILE A 232 -32.37 -9.93 2.50
CA ILE A 232 -31.85 -10.99 1.62
C ILE A 232 -31.37 -12.12 2.52
N GLY A 233 -31.83 -13.34 2.26
CA GLY A 233 -31.47 -14.50 3.09
C GLY A 233 -31.90 -14.37 4.56
N GLY A 234 -33.01 -13.69 4.83
CA GLY A 234 -33.55 -13.49 6.18
C GLY A 234 -32.77 -12.49 7.04
N LYS A 235 -31.87 -11.71 6.45
CA LYS A 235 -31.12 -10.66 7.14
C LYS A 235 -31.34 -9.32 6.47
N LYS A 236 -31.40 -8.26 7.27
CA LYS A 236 -31.32 -6.89 6.79
C LYS A 236 -29.94 -6.64 6.18
N VAL A 237 -29.90 -6.07 4.99
CA VAL A 237 -28.65 -5.79 4.28
C VAL A 237 -28.41 -4.29 4.10
N TYR A 238 -27.14 -3.95 3.89
CA TYR A 238 -26.64 -2.60 3.69
C TYR A 238 -26.00 -2.51 2.32
N GLY A 239 -26.26 -1.41 1.62
CA GLY A 239 -25.79 -1.23 0.26
C GLY A 239 -24.35 -0.74 0.15
N SER A 240 -23.69 -0.39 1.26
CA SER A 240 -22.31 0.08 1.31
C SER A 240 -21.63 -0.38 2.61
N MET A 241 -20.31 -0.33 2.64
CA MET A 241 -19.50 -0.37 3.85
C MET A 241 -18.40 0.68 3.78
N ASP A 242 -18.16 1.39 4.88
CA ASP A 242 -17.00 2.26 5.12
C ASP A 242 -16.84 2.42 6.65
N TYR A 243 -15.93 3.26 7.14
CA TYR A 243 -15.72 3.50 8.57
C TYR A 243 -15.44 4.97 8.88
N GLY A 244 -15.74 5.41 10.11
CA GLY A 244 -15.66 6.84 10.43
C GLY A 244 -15.19 7.24 11.82
N LYS A 245 -14.55 6.34 12.57
CA LYS A 245 -13.96 6.72 13.86
C LYS A 245 -12.84 7.74 13.65
N LYS A 246 -12.79 8.77 14.49
CA LYS A 246 -11.66 9.72 14.54
C LYS A 246 -10.43 9.00 15.09
N ASP A 247 -9.63 8.48 14.17
CA ASP A 247 -8.48 7.60 14.37
C ASP A 247 -7.49 7.80 13.20
N PRO A 248 -6.17 7.56 13.36
CA PRO A 248 -5.21 7.70 12.27
C PRO A 248 -5.64 7.03 10.96
N SER A 249 -6.28 5.86 11.03
CA SER A 249 -6.75 5.13 9.86
C SER A 249 -7.82 5.84 9.04
N LEU A 250 -8.53 6.82 9.62
CA LEU A 250 -9.44 7.68 8.87
C LEU A 250 -8.67 8.58 7.89
N GLY A 251 -7.46 9.00 8.25
CA GLY A 251 -6.60 9.82 7.38
C GLY A 251 -6.23 9.07 6.10
N TRP A 252 -5.76 7.83 6.25
CA TRP A 252 -5.42 6.92 5.15
C TRP A 252 -6.60 6.75 4.20
N ARG A 253 -7.82 6.57 4.73
CA ARG A 253 -9.03 6.40 3.90
C ARG A 253 -9.18 7.50 2.83
N PHE A 254 -8.78 8.74 3.14
CA PHE A 254 -8.83 9.85 2.20
C PHE A 254 -7.64 9.96 1.26
N THR A 255 -6.43 9.84 1.80
CA THR A 255 -5.19 9.92 1.02
C THR A 255 -5.04 8.75 0.06
N ASP A 256 -5.54 7.58 0.43
CA ASP A 256 -5.48 6.38 -0.38
C ASP A 256 -6.38 6.52 -1.61
N ALA A 257 -7.67 6.84 -1.41
CA ALA A 257 -8.66 6.63 -2.47
C ALA A 257 -9.72 7.70 -2.60
N TRP A 258 -10.33 8.21 -1.51
CA TRP A 258 -11.50 9.09 -1.66
C TRP A 258 -11.20 10.32 -2.52
N LEU A 259 -10.03 10.93 -2.33
CA LEU A 259 -9.63 12.10 -3.09
C LEU A 259 -9.27 11.76 -4.55
N SER A 260 -8.45 10.74 -4.77
CA SER A 260 -8.03 10.33 -6.12
C SER A 260 -9.23 9.86 -6.95
N MET A 261 -10.08 8.97 -6.40
CA MET A 261 -11.31 8.53 -7.06
C MET A 261 -12.28 9.68 -7.34
N ALA A 262 -12.32 10.73 -6.51
CA ALA A 262 -13.16 11.89 -6.78
C ALA A 262 -12.69 12.66 -8.02
N GLY A 263 -11.38 12.63 -8.30
CA GLY A 263 -10.70 13.43 -9.32
C GLY A 263 -9.81 14.55 -8.76
N ASN A 264 -9.42 14.49 -7.49
CA ASN A 264 -8.48 15.45 -6.90
C ASN A 264 -7.06 15.24 -7.45
N GLY A 265 -6.37 16.34 -7.78
CA GLY A 265 -5.03 16.29 -8.38
C GLY A 265 -5.03 16.24 -9.91
N ASP A 266 -3.88 15.96 -10.51
CA ASP A 266 -3.67 16.07 -11.95
C ASP A 266 -3.42 14.73 -12.65
N LYS A 267 -3.34 14.77 -13.99
CA LYS A 267 -2.99 13.60 -14.81
C LYS A 267 -1.52 13.24 -14.66
N GLY A 268 -1.22 11.98 -14.96
CA GLY A 268 0.13 11.42 -14.98
C GLY A 268 0.30 10.40 -13.87
N LEU A 269 0.70 9.19 -14.23
CA LEU A 269 1.00 8.15 -13.25
C LEU A 269 2.50 8.15 -12.95
N PRO A 270 2.92 7.92 -11.70
CA PRO A 270 2.11 7.39 -10.62
C PRO A 270 1.24 8.40 -9.83
N ASN A 271 1.59 9.68 -9.74
CA ASN A 271 1.04 10.57 -8.69
C ASN A 271 0.49 11.93 -9.15
N GLY A 272 0.31 12.16 -10.44
CA GLY A 272 -0.21 13.41 -10.99
C GLY A 272 0.78 14.57 -10.90
N LYS A 273 0.97 15.32 -11.98
CA LYS A 273 1.75 16.59 -11.94
C LYS A 273 1.01 17.70 -12.69
N PRO A 274 1.04 18.94 -12.17
CA PRO A 274 1.85 19.42 -11.06
C PRO A 274 1.22 19.23 -9.68
N VAL A 275 -0.05 18.84 -9.56
CA VAL A 275 -0.73 18.63 -8.27
C VAL A 275 -1.06 17.15 -8.10
N ASP A 276 -0.77 16.59 -6.92
CA ASP A 276 -1.05 15.18 -6.60
C ASP A 276 -2.42 15.02 -5.92
N GLU A 277 -2.78 13.78 -5.59
CA GLU A 277 -4.04 13.45 -4.90
C GLU A 277 -4.12 14.00 -3.46
N TRP A 278 -2.99 14.39 -2.86
CA TRP A 278 -2.96 15.11 -1.58
C TRP A 278 -3.33 16.60 -1.74
N GLY A 279 -3.40 17.08 -2.97
CA GLY A 279 -3.64 18.49 -3.30
C GLY A 279 -2.37 19.34 -3.22
N ILE A 280 -1.18 18.74 -3.17
CA ILE A 280 0.09 19.46 -3.07
C ILE A 280 0.64 19.71 -4.46
N ARG A 281 0.80 20.99 -4.82
CA ARG A 281 1.43 21.43 -6.07
C ARG A 281 2.95 21.35 -5.97
N VAL A 282 3.63 20.88 -7.01
CA VAL A 282 5.07 21.08 -7.24
C VAL A 282 5.37 21.99 -8.44
N ASN A 283 6.56 22.59 -8.45
CA ASN A 283 7.11 23.29 -9.62
C ASN A 283 7.97 22.35 -10.49
N ASP A 284 8.55 22.88 -11.58
CA ASP A 284 9.40 22.11 -12.51
C ASP A 284 10.67 21.51 -11.89
N LYS A 285 11.04 21.96 -10.68
CA LYS A 285 12.15 21.41 -9.88
C LYS A 285 11.67 20.42 -8.82
N ASP A 286 10.42 19.98 -8.93
CA ASP A 286 9.76 19.10 -7.96
C ASP A 286 9.75 19.68 -6.53
N GLN A 287 9.76 21.01 -6.36
CA GLN A 287 9.63 21.63 -5.03
C GLN A 287 8.14 21.83 -4.71
N PRO A 288 7.64 21.43 -3.53
CA PRO A 288 6.28 21.74 -3.11
C PRO A 288 6.04 23.25 -3.04
N THR A 289 4.93 23.74 -3.60
CA THR A 289 4.65 25.18 -3.77
C THR A 289 3.30 25.64 -3.23
N GLY A 290 2.38 24.73 -2.91
CA GLY A 290 1.10 25.10 -2.33
C GLY A 290 0.23 23.89 -2.04
N SER A 291 -0.59 23.98 -1.00
CA SER A 291 -1.58 22.96 -0.63
C SER A 291 -3.00 23.49 -0.76
N CYS A 292 -3.20 24.74 -0.33
CA CYS A 292 -4.47 25.41 -0.52
C CYS A 292 -4.61 25.87 -1.98
N VAL A 293 -5.87 25.98 -2.44
CA VAL A 293 -6.21 26.50 -3.76
C VAL A 293 -5.64 27.90 -4.01
N ASP A 294 -5.54 28.74 -2.98
CA ASP A 294 -4.99 30.10 -3.09
C ASP A 294 -3.48 30.14 -3.35
N ARG A 295 -2.76 29.01 -3.25
CA ARG A 295 -1.37 28.83 -3.70
C ARG A 295 -1.23 27.83 -4.86
N GLY A 296 -2.36 27.46 -5.46
CA GLY A 296 -2.44 26.56 -6.61
C GLY A 296 -2.46 25.08 -6.25
N GLY A 297 -2.51 24.71 -4.97
CA GLY A 297 -2.83 23.35 -4.54
C GLY A 297 -4.31 23.02 -4.75
N ASP A 298 -4.77 21.90 -4.22
CA ASP A 298 -6.14 21.40 -4.41
C ASP A 298 -6.72 20.73 -3.15
N THR A 299 -6.03 20.80 -2.00
CA THR A 299 -6.49 20.13 -0.77
C THR A 299 -7.88 20.61 -0.35
N ASN A 300 -8.18 21.90 -0.51
CA ASN A 300 -9.50 22.47 -0.24
C ASN A 300 -10.31 22.80 -1.51
N GLY A 301 -9.95 22.18 -2.63
CA GLY A 301 -10.61 22.32 -3.91
C GLY A 301 -11.95 21.58 -3.99
N ALA A 302 -12.67 21.82 -5.09
CA ALA A 302 -14.03 21.33 -5.26
C ALA A 302 -14.13 19.79 -5.25
N ALA A 303 -13.20 19.09 -5.93
CA ALA A 303 -13.14 17.64 -5.95
C ALA A 303 -12.91 17.04 -4.54
N SER A 304 -12.02 17.65 -3.75
CA SER A 304 -11.75 17.26 -2.38
C SER A 304 -12.96 17.40 -1.46
N VAL A 305 -13.66 18.54 -1.55
CA VAL A 305 -14.87 18.80 -0.77
C VAL A 305 -16.02 17.88 -1.19
N TYR A 306 -16.14 17.58 -2.49
CA TYR A 306 -17.08 16.61 -3.02
C TYR A 306 -16.83 15.21 -2.46
N ALA A 307 -15.57 14.76 -2.40
CA ALA A 307 -15.19 13.47 -1.82
C ALA A 307 -15.64 13.32 -0.37
N VAL A 308 -15.29 14.29 0.48
CA VAL A 308 -15.68 14.29 1.91
C VAL A 308 -17.20 14.33 2.06
N THR A 309 -17.88 15.12 1.24
CA THR A 309 -19.35 15.20 1.25
C THR A 309 -19.98 13.83 0.95
N LYS A 310 -19.55 13.16 -0.12
CA LYS A 310 -20.08 11.85 -0.52
C LYS A 310 -19.78 10.76 0.51
N TYR A 311 -18.56 10.73 1.03
CA TYR A 311 -18.20 9.84 2.12
C TYR A 311 -19.15 9.99 3.33
N LEU A 312 -19.36 11.21 3.84
CA LEU A 312 -20.22 11.44 5.00
C LEU A 312 -21.68 11.06 4.73
N GLU A 313 -22.19 11.39 3.54
CA GLU A 313 -23.53 11.02 3.15
C GLU A 313 -23.73 9.51 3.07
N TRP A 314 -22.80 8.80 2.42
CA TRP A 314 -22.94 7.36 2.21
C TRP A 314 -22.68 6.55 3.47
N LEU A 315 -21.73 6.97 4.31
CA LEU A 315 -21.52 6.40 5.64
C LEU A 315 -22.80 6.51 6.48
N LYS A 316 -23.49 7.65 6.44
CA LYS A 316 -24.74 7.82 7.20
C LYS A 316 -25.91 7.04 6.60
N LYS A 317 -26.04 7.00 5.27
CA LYS A 317 -27.25 6.51 4.60
C LYS A 317 -27.21 5.01 4.29
N TYR A 318 -26.05 4.44 3.99
CA TYR A 318 -25.95 3.15 3.31
C TYR A 318 -25.10 2.09 4.01
N THR A 319 -24.46 2.41 5.14
CA THR A 319 -23.65 1.46 5.92
C THR A 319 -24.36 1.02 7.20
N PRO A 320 -23.88 -0.04 7.88
CA PRO A 320 -24.32 -0.36 9.24
C PRO A 320 -24.18 0.83 10.20
N PRO A 321 -25.11 1.05 11.15
CA PRO A 321 -25.03 2.16 12.12
C PRO A 321 -23.72 2.20 12.92
N GLU A 322 -23.15 1.02 13.19
CA GLU A 322 -21.92 0.86 13.97
C GLU A 322 -20.67 1.33 13.20
N ALA A 323 -20.75 1.44 11.87
CA ALA A 323 -19.63 1.81 10.99
C ALA A 323 -18.99 3.16 11.37
N GLN A 324 -19.79 4.11 11.85
CA GLN A 324 -19.31 5.42 12.30
C GLN A 324 -18.29 5.31 13.45
N GLY A 325 -18.38 4.24 14.26
CA GLY A 325 -17.50 3.99 15.40
C GLY A 325 -16.34 3.04 15.11
N MET A 326 -16.18 2.57 13.87
CA MET A 326 -15.15 1.58 13.51
C MET A 326 -13.85 2.24 13.01
N THR A 327 -12.72 1.56 13.24
CA THR A 327 -11.43 1.78 12.56
C THR A 327 -11.32 0.94 11.28
N PHE A 328 -10.21 1.10 10.56
CA PHE A 328 -9.81 0.22 9.46
C PHE A 328 -9.86 -1.27 9.83
N SER A 329 -9.19 -1.67 10.92
CA SER A 329 -9.10 -3.09 11.31
C SER A 329 -10.42 -3.68 11.77
N GLU A 330 -11.31 -2.85 12.34
CA GLU A 330 -12.66 -3.26 12.76
C GLU A 330 -13.62 -3.40 11.57
N SER A 331 -13.48 -2.54 10.55
CA SER A 331 -14.36 -2.51 9.38
C SER A 331 -13.95 -3.48 8.27
N GLY A 332 -12.66 -3.75 8.08
CA GLY A 332 -12.13 -4.62 7.03
C GLY A 332 -12.79 -6.02 6.96
N PRO A 333 -13.03 -6.70 8.10
CA PRO A 333 -13.70 -8.01 8.13
C PRO A 333 -15.23 -7.97 7.97
N VAL A 334 -15.89 -6.81 8.05
CA VAL A 334 -17.36 -6.71 8.08
C VAL A 334 -18.04 -7.30 6.84
N PRO A 335 -17.53 -7.10 5.59
CA PRO A 335 -18.11 -7.73 4.42
C PRO A 335 -18.21 -9.27 4.52
N ALA A 336 -17.30 -9.92 5.24
CA ALA A 336 -17.31 -11.38 5.44
C ALA A 336 -18.60 -11.90 6.09
N GLN A 337 -19.28 -11.05 6.87
CA GLN A 337 -20.48 -11.40 7.64
C GLN A 337 -21.71 -11.61 6.76
N GLY A 338 -21.66 -11.18 5.49
CA GLY A 338 -22.66 -11.49 4.46
C GLY A 338 -23.82 -10.50 4.34
N ASN A 339 -23.77 -9.36 5.02
CA ASN A 339 -24.85 -8.37 5.05
C ASN A 339 -24.54 -7.09 4.24
N ILE A 340 -23.38 -7.00 3.60
CA ILE A 340 -22.96 -5.86 2.78
C ILE A 340 -23.08 -6.24 1.30
N ALA A 341 -23.67 -5.36 0.48
CA ALA A 341 -23.80 -5.57 -0.97
C ALA A 341 -22.55 -5.19 -1.75
N GLN A 342 -21.92 -4.07 -1.39
CA GLN A 342 -20.73 -3.53 -2.05
C GLN A 342 -19.93 -2.62 -1.12
N GLN A 343 -18.70 -2.31 -1.51
CA GLN A 343 -17.81 -1.36 -0.85
C GLN A 343 -16.99 -0.64 -1.93
N ILE A 344 -17.02 0.69 -1.93
CA ILE A 344 -16.44 1.54 -2.99
C ILE A 344 -14.96 1.22 -3.24
N PHE A 345 -14.20 1.02 -2.17
CA PHE A 345 -12.86 0.46 -2.21
C PHE A 345 -12.58 -0.33 -0.93
N TRP A 346 -12.14 -1.56 -1.12
CA TRP A 346 -11.79 -2.56 -0.11
C TRP A 346 -10.34 -2.99 -0.32
N TYR A 347 -9.59 -3.13 0.76
CA TYR A 347 -8.16 -3.40 0.69
C TYR A 347 -7.91 -4.90 0.48
N THR A 348 -7.19 -5.21 -0.60
CA THR A 348 -6.90 -6.60 -0.99
C THR A 348 -6.00 -7.34 0.00
N ALA A 349 -5.39 -6.65 0.97
CA ALA A 349 -4.73 -7.25 2.12
C ALA A 349 -5.63 -8.26 2.88
N PHE A 350 -6.95 -8.02 2.90
CA PHE A 350 -7.90 -8.89 3.59
C PHE A 350 -8.36 -10.09 2.75
N THR A 351 -7.82 -10.32 1.54
CA THR A 351 -8.23 -11.41 0.64
C THR A 351 -8.07 -12.78 1.27
N ALA A 352 -6.94 -13.02 1.95
CA ALA A 352 -6.66 -14.31 2.55
C ALA A 352 -7.70 -14.66 3.64
N ASP A 353 -8.15 -13.65 4.39
CA ASP A 353 -9.18 -13.81 5.41
C ASP A 353 -10.58 -13.92 4.83
N MET A 354 -10.89 -13.16 3.77
CA MET A 354 -12.20 -13.16 3.08
C MET A 354 -12.47 -14.42 2.24
N ALA A 355 -11.43 -15.19 1.91
CA ALA A 355 -11.52 -16.41 1.13
C ALA A 355 -11.61 -17.70 1.98
N LYS A 356 -11.67 -17.59 3.31
CA LYS A 356 -11.73 -18.76 4.20
C LYS A 356 -13.04 -19.55 4.04
N PRO A 357 -12.99 -20.90 3.95
CA PRO A 357 -14.19 -21.73 3.95
C PRO A 357 -15.06 -21.53 5.19
N GLY A 358 -16.38 -21.69 5.03
CA GLY A 358 -17.35 -21.56 6.12
C GLY A 358 -17.84 -20.14 6.39
N LEU A 359 -17.26 -19.12 5.73
CA LEU A 359 -17.78 -17.75 5.79
C LEU A 359 -19.09 -17.64 5.01
N PRO A 360 -20.06 -16.81 5.45
CA PRO A 360 -21.32 -16.57 4.74
C PRO A 360 -21.17 -16.16 3.26
N VAL A 361 -20.06 -15.49 2.95
CA VAL A 361 -19.72 -14.98 1.61
C VAL A 361 -18.85 -15.93 0.79
N VAL A 362 -18.68 -17.18 1.23
CA VAL A 362 -17.97 -18.24 0.50
C VAL A 362 -18.95 -19.40 0.28
N ASN A 363 -18.90 -20.00 -0.91
CA ASN A 363 -19.69 -21.18 -1.25
C ASN A 363 -19.10 -22.44 -0.60
N ASP A 364 -19.89 -23.51 -0.54
CA ASP A 364 -19.46 -24.80 0.04
C ASP A 364 -18.27 -25.41 -0.72
N ASP A 365 -18.12 -25.11 -2.02
CA ASP A 365 -16.98 -25.53 -2.85
C ASP A 365 -15.70 -24.67 -2.64
N GLY A 366 -15.78 -23.66 -1.76
CA GLY A 366 -14.69 -22.74 -1.44
C GLY A 366 -14.52 -21.57 -2.42
N THR A 367 -15.41 -21.40 -3.40
CA THR A 367 -15.41 -20.22 -4.27
C THR A 367 -16.07 -19.01 -3.59
N PRO A 368 -15.57 -17.78 -3.78
CA PRO A 368 -16.18 -16.60 -3.17
C PRO A 368 -17.51 -16.25 -3.85
N LYS A 369 -18.49 -15.82 -3.05
CA LYS A 369 -19.74 -15.17 -3.51
C LYS A 369 -19.54 -13.70 -3.87
N TRP A 370 -18.32 -13.19 -3.68
CA TRP A 370 -17.92 -11.82 -3.93
C TRP A 370 -16.85 -11.74 -5.03
N ARG A 371 -16.67 -10.54 -5.60
CA ARG A 371 -15.59 -10.23 -6.54
C ARG A 371 -15.01 -8.85 -6.25
N VAL A 372 -13.78 -8.63 -6.73
CA VAL A 372 -13.14 -7.31 -6.83
C VAL A 372 -13.14 -6.81 -8.28
N ALA A 373 -13.25 -5.50 -8.45
CA ALA A 373 -13.24 -4.80 -9.74
C ALA A 373 -12.54 -3.42 -9.59
N PRO A 374 -12.32 -2.67 -10.69
CA PRO A 374 -11.91 -1.26 -10.63
C PRO A 374 -12.85 -0.46 -9.74
N SER A 375 -12.26 0.39 -8.90
CA SER A 375 -12.95 1.44 -8.17
C SER A 375 -13.75 2.33 -9.13
N PRO A 376 -15.03 2.66 -8.82
CA PRO A 376 -15.76 3.65 -9.58
C PRO A 376 -15.18 5.05 -9.32
N HIS A 377 -15.30 5.95 -10.29
CA HIS A 377 -14.80 7.31 -10.18
C HIS A 377 -15.90 8.35 -9.96
N GLY A 378 -15.55 9.47 -9.34
CA GLY A 378 -16.38 10.64 -9.13
C GLY A 378 -16.41 11.55 -10.35
N SER A 379 -17.24 12.59 -10.28
CA SER A 379 -17.51 13.45 -11.44
C SER A 379 -16.39 14.43 -11.80
N TYR A 380 -15.38 14.62 -10.94
CA TYR A 380 -14.19 15.41 -11.27
C TYR A 380 -13.05 14.57 -11.85
N TRP A 381 -13.21 13.23 -11.92
CA TRP A 381 -12.16 12.34 -12.38
C TRP A 381 -12.09 12.30 -13.91
N HIS A 382 -10.87 12.23 -14.42
CA HIS A 382 -10.53 12.16 -15.83
C HIS A 382 -9.52 11.05 -16.11
N GLU A 383 -9.62 10.46 -17.30
CA GLU A 383 -8.64 9.47 -17.77
C GLU A 383 -7.20 10.03 -17.68
N GLY A 384 -6.32 9.22 -17.08
CA GLY A 384 -4.93 9.56 -16.81
C GLY A 384 -4.67 10.06 -15.38
N GLN A 385 -5.70 10.29 -14.56
CA GLN A 385 -5.55 10.49 -13.11
C GLN A 385 -5.44 9.15 -12.38
N LYS A 386 -4.84 9.18 -11.19
CA LYS A 386 -4.87 8.07 -10.22
C LYS A 386 -6.33 7.70 -9.93
N LEU A 387 -6.63 6.39 -9.90
CA LEU A 387 -7.99 5.88 -9.65
C LEU A 387 -8.13 5.23 -8.27
N GLY A 388 -7.02 4.89 -7.62
CA GLY A 388 -7.03 4.38 -6.26
C GLY A 388 -5.63 4.21 -5.69
N TYR A 389 -5.55 3.48 -4.59
CA TYR A 389 -4.32 3.26 -3.85
C TYR A 389 -3.76 1.88 -4.08
N GLN A 390 -2.44 1.81 -4.18
CA GLN A 390 -1.72 0.57 -3.96
C GLN A 390 -0.73 0.82 -2.83
N ASP A 391 -0.91 0.07 -1.76
CA ASP A 391 0.05 -0.01 -0.69
C ASP A 391 1.29 -0.76 -1.17
N VAL A 392 2.47 -0.27 -0.80
CA VAL A 392 3.76 -0.83 -1.23
C VAL A 392 4.76 -0.72 -0.07
N GLY A 393 4.57 -1.54 0.95
CA GLY A 393 5.57 -1.76 1.99
C GLY A 393 6.90 -2.17 1.37
N SER A 394 7.97 -1.44 1.69
CA SER A 394 9.25 -1.56 1.00
C SER A 394 10.44 -1.52 1.94
N TRP A 395 11.44 -2.35 1.64
CA TRP A 395 12.71 -2.39 2.35
C TRP A 395 13.49 -1.08 2.18
N THR A 396 13.82 -0.46 3.31
CA THR A 396 14.53 0.81 3.43
C THR A 396 15.72 0.66 4.36
N LEU A 397 16.87 1.19 3.94
CA LEU A 397 18.11 1.18 4.72
C LEU A 397 18.47 2.61 5.16
N MET A 398 18.38 2.90 6.46
CA MET A 398 18.69 4.20 7.02
C MET A 398 20.20 4.49 7.03
N LYS A 399 20.68 5.66 6.60
CA LYS A 399 22.11 6.02 6.65
C LYS A 399 22.70 5.97 8.06
N SER A 400 21.87 6.17 9.09
CA SER A 400 22.25 6.03 10.49
C SER A 400 22.57 4.60 10.92
N THR A 401 22.11 3.59 10.16
CA THR A 401 22.48 2.18 10.40
C THR A 401 23.93 1.95 10.02
N PRO A 402 24.77 1.36 10.90
CA PRO A 402 26.15 1.00 10.57
C PRO A 402 26.22 0.10 9.33
N THR A 403 27.21 0.32 8.45
CA THR A 403 27.30 -0.32 7.13
C THR A 403 27.23 -1.85 7.21
N ASP A 404 27.95 -2.50 8.13
CA ASP A 404 27.92 -3.97 8.24
C ASP A 404 26.53 -4.50 8.64
N ARG A 405 25.82 -3.77 9.51
CA ARG A 405 24.45 -4.12 9.92
C ARG A 405 23.47 -3.91 8.78
N ALA A 406 23.63 -2.82 8.02
CA ALA A 406 22.84 -2.55 6.82
C ALA A 406 23.08 -3.60 5.73
N LYS A 407 24.31 -4.11 5.55
CA LYS A 407 24.62 -5.23 4.65
C LYS A 407 23.90 -6.52 5.07
N ALA A 408 23.95 -6.86 6.35
CA ALA A 408 23.25 -8.03 6.88
C ALA A 408 21.71 -7.91 6.73
N ALA A 409 21.15 -6.73 7.02
CA ALA A 409 19.73 -6.46 6.78
C ALA A 409 19.37 -6.52 5.28
N TRP A 410 20.25 -6.02 4.41
CA TRP A 410 20.07 -6.10 2.95
C TRP A 410 20.06 -7.54 2.43
N LEU A 411 20.87 -8.45 3.00
CA LEU A 411 20.79 -9.87 2.66
C LEU A 411 19.42 -10.45 3.00
N TYR A 412 18.86 -10.12 4.16
CA TYR A 412 17.52 -10.59 4.54
C TYR A 412 16.43 -9.99 3.63
N ALA A 413 16.48 -8.69 3.34
CA ALA A 413 15.56 -8.01 2.44
C ALA A 413 15.50 -8.68 1.06
N GLN A 414 16.65 -9.02 0.49
CA GLN A 414 16.73 -9.72 -0.79
C GLN A 414 16.24 -11.17 -0.67
N PHE A 415 16.53 -11.86 0.44
CA PHE A 415 16.11 -13.25 0.65
C PHE A 415 14.59 -13.39 0.64
N VAL A 416 13.88 -12.58 1.43
CA VAL A 416 12.41 -12.67 1.53
C VAL A 416 11.68 -12.19 0.26
N THR A 417 12.34 -11.36 -0.54
CA THR A 417 11.82 -10.89 -1.83
C THR A 417 12.41 -11.64 -3.03
N SER A 418 13.19 -12.70 -2.80
CA SER A 418 13.86 -13.46 -3.88
C SER A 418 12.87 -14.26 -4.73
N LYS A 419 13.23 -14.55 -5.98
CA LYS A 419 12.45 -15.46 -6.84
C LYS A 419 12.29 -16.87 -6.27
N THR A 420 13.21 -17.31 -5.41
CA THR A 420 13.07 -18.57 -4.66
C THR A 420 11.87 -18.53 -3.73
N VAL A 421 11.68 -17.42 -3.00
CA VAL A 421 10.74 -17.32 -1.88
C VAL A 421 9.39 -16.72 -2.29
N ASP A 422 9.37 -15.80 -3.26
CA ASP A 422 8.24 -14.89 -3.46
C ASP A 422 6.93 -15.59 -3.88
N VAL A 423 6.98 -16.68 -4.66
CA VAL A 423 5.77 -17.44 -5.01
C VAL A 423 5.14 -18.00 -3.74
N LYS A 424 5.92 -18.68 -2.88
CA LYS A 424 5.46 -19.21 -1.59
C LYS A 424 4.92 -18.10 -0.67
N LYS A 425 5.65 -17.00 -0.55
CA LYS A 425 5.25 -15.83 0.24
C LYS A 425 3.91 -15.27 -0.26
N SER A 426 3.78 -15.06 -1.57
CA SER A 426 2.55 -14.60 -2.21
C SER A 426 1.39 -15.58 -2.03
N GLN A 427 1.64 -16.90 -2.02
CA GLN A 427 0.58 -17.89 -1.73
C GLN A 427 0.07 -17.75 -0.29
N THR A 428 0.90 -17.32 0.65
CA THR A 428 0.46 -17.10 2.03
C THR A 428 -0.22 -15.74 2.20
N GLY A 429 0.43 -14.66 1.76
CA GLY A 429 -0.01 -13.28 2.02
C GLY A 429 -0.93 -12.67 0.98
N LEU A 430 -0.95 -13.20 -0.25
CA LEU A 430 -1.67 -12.61 -1.41
C LEU A 430 -1.26 -11.17 -1.74
N THR A 431 -0.03 -10.80 -1.38
CA THR A 431 0.62 -9.53 -1.69
C THR A 431 1.72 -9.76 -2.72
N PHE A 432 1.53 -9.32 -3.96
CA PHE A 432 2.44 -9.63 -5.05
C PHE A 432 3.51 -8.55 -5.22
N ILE A 433 4.78 -8.96 -5.38
CA ILE A 433 5.86 -8.03 -5.72
C ILE A 433 6.58 -8.40 -7.01
N ARG A 434 6.37 -9.58 -7.58
CA ARG A 434 7.03 -10.03 -8.82
C ARG A 434 6.07 -10.45 -9.91
N GLN A 435 6.44 -10.11 -11.14
CA GLN A 435 5.72 -10.53 -12.34
C GLN A 435 5.80 -12.06 -12.51
N SER A 436 6.95 -12.69 -12.26
CA SER A 436 7.07 -14.15 -12.33
C SER A 436 6.12 -14.85 -11.36
N SER A 437 5.94 -14.32 -10.15
CA SER A 437 5.01 -14.88 -9.16
C SER A 437 3.56 -14.74 -9.57
N ILE A 438 3.16 -13.57 -10.07
CA ILE A 438 1.80 -13.34 -10.59
C ILE A 438 1.47 -14.31 -11.74
N MET A 439 2.45 -14.62 -12.58
CA MET A 439 2.29 -15.50 -13.74
C MET A 439 2.46 -16.99 -13.44
N ASP A 440 2.87 -17.34 -12.22
CA ASP A 440 3.07 -18.74 -11.84
C ASP A 440 1.78 -19.56 -11.97
N LYS A 441 1.90 -20.81 -12.41
CA LYS A 441 0.76 -21.69 -12.66
C LYS A 441 -0.08 -21.91 -11.38
N THR A 442 0.56 -21.94 -10.21
CA THR A 442 -0.15 -22.13 -8.94
C THR A 442 -1.17 -21.01 -8.68
N PHE A 443 -0.94 -19.79 -9.17
CA PHE A 443 -1.91 -18.71 -9.11
C PHE A 443 -3.01 -18.82 -10.16
N THR A 444 -2.72 -19.38 -11.34
CA THR A 444 -3.78 -19.74 -12.30
C THR A 444 -4.73 -20.76 -11.70
N ASP A 445 -4.20 -21.78 -11.02
CA ASP A 445 -5.01 -22.83 -10.39
C ASP A 445 -5.82 -22.29 -9.20
N ARG A 446 -5.29 -21.30 -8.47
CA ARG A 446 -5.94 -20.69 -7.30
C ARG A 446 -6.88 -19.53 -7.64
N ALA A 447 -6.72 -18.87 -8.80
CA ALA A 447 -7.47 -17.67 -9.18
C ALA A 447 -8.99 -17.76 -8.97
N PRO A 448 -9.68 -18.89 -9.29
CA PRO A 448 -11.13 -19.01 -9.05
C PRO A 448 -11.56 -18.83 -7.58
N LYS A 449 -10.63 -18.99 -6.63
CA LYS A 449 -10.86 -18.83 -5.19
C LYS A 449 -10.50 -17.44 -4.66
N LEU A 450 -10.01 -16.54 -5.51
CA LEU A 450 -9.48 -15.23 -5.11
C LEU A 450 -10.28 -14.05 -5.67
N GLY A 451 -11.47 -14.31 -6.19
CA GLY A 451 -12.46 -13.27 -6.44
C GLY A 451 -12.06 -12.20 -7.47
N GLY A 452 -11.16 -12.51 -8.41
CA GLY A 452 -10.67 -11.55 -9.42
C GLY A 452 -9.33 -10.89 -9.11
N LEU A 453 -8.71 -11.19 -7.95
CA LEU A 453 -7.43 -10.61 -7.53
C LEU A 453 -6.31 -10.89 -8.53
N VAL A 454 -6.17 -12.14 -8.97
CA VAL A 454 -5.10 -12.56 -9.88
C VAL A 454 -5.28 -11.92 -11.25
N GLU A 455 -6.51 -11.85 -11.73
CA GLU A 455 -6.87 -11.19 -12.98
C GLU A 455 -6.55 -9.68 -12.94
N PHE A 456 -6.84 -9.02 -11.82
CA PHE A 456 -6.46 -7.62 -11.61
C PHE A 456 -4.94 -7.43 -11.68
N TYR A 457 -4.17 -8.23 -10.94
CA TYR A 457 -2.71 -8.11 -10.96
C TYR A 457 -2.09 -8.53 -12.29
N ARG A 458 -2.76 -9.33 -13.12
CA ARG A 458 -2.33 -9.61 -14.50
C ARG A 458 -2.74 -8.52 -15.49
N SER A 459 -3.71 -7.69 -15.12
CA SER A 459 -4.21 -6.60 -15.96
C SER A 459 -3.22 -5.45 -16.05
N PRO A 460 -3.10 -4.78 -17.22
CA PRO A 460 -2.37 -3.53 -17.33
C PRO A 460 -3.00 -2.40 -16.49
N ALA A 461 -4.28 -2.52 -16.11
CA ALA A 461 -4.99 -1.51 -15.33
C ALA A 461 -4.39 -1.30 -13.93
N ARG A 462 -3.65 -2.27 -13.38
CA ARG A 462 -3.09 -2.21 -12.01
C ARG A 462 -2.28 -0.95 -11.72
N VAL A 463 -1.67 -0.35 -12.74
CA VAL A 463 -0.83 0.86 -12.61
C VAL A 463 -1.63 2.15 -12.33
N GLN A 464 -2.97 2.10 -12.42
CA GLN A 464 -3.84 3.22 -12.03
C GLN A 464 -4.02 3.32 -10.50
N TRP A 465 -3.62 2.28 -9.76
CA TRP A 465 -3.54 2.26 -8.31
C TRP A 465 -2.10 2.46 -7.91
N THR A 466 -1.84 3.53 -7.17
CA THR A 466 -0.49 3.95 -6.84
C THR A 466 -0.42 4.42 -5.38
N PRO A 467 0.75 4.42 -4.74
CA PRO A 467 0.91 4.94 -3.38
C PRO A 467 0.95 6.46 -3.38
N THR A 468 1.28 7.08 -2.24
CA THR A 468 1.55 8.52 -2.13
C THR A 468 2.82 8.90 -2.90
N GLY A 469 2.78 10.07 -3.54
CA GLY A 469 3.83 10.53 -4.45
C GLY A 469 4.92 11.40 -3.87
N THR A 470 5.83 11.82 -4.76
CA THR A 470 6.98 12.68 -4.42
C THR A 470 6.59 14.11 -4.06
N ASN A 471 5.37 14.53 -4.36
CA ASN A 471 4.86 15.86 -4.04
C ASN A 471 4.77 16.08 -2.52
N VAL A 472 4.56 15.01 -1.73
CA VAL A 472 4.51 15.04 -0.27
C VAL A 472 5.94 15.09 0.31
N PRO A 473 6.39 16.20 0.92
CA PRO A 473 7.79 16.34 1.35
C PRO A 473 8.09 15.76 2.74
N ASP A 474 7.09 15.57 3.59
CA ASP A 474 7.23 15.09 4.97
C ASP A 474 5.98 14.31 5.36
N TYR A 475 5.87 13.09 4.83
CA TYR A 475 4.72 12.21 4.99
C TYR A 475 4.35 12.02 6.47
N PRO A 476 5.28 11.68 7.40
CA PRO A 476 4.91 11.45 8.80
C PRO A 476 4.20 12.64 9.45
N LYS A 477 4.62 13.88 9.15
CA LYS A 477 3.99 15.07 9.73
C LYS A 477 2.68 15.43 9.04
N LEU A 478 2.59 15.25 7.72
CA LEU A 478 1.42 15.63 6.94
C LEU A 478 0.27 14.61 7.10
N ALA A 479 0.57 13.31 7.19
CA ALA A 479 -0.40 12.23 7.38
C ALA A 479 -1.27 12.45 8.63
N GLN A 480 -0.67 12.92 9.72
CA GLN A 480 -1.36 13.18 10.99
C GLN A 480 -2.43 14.27 10.91
N LEU A 481 -2.36 15.17 9.93
CA LEU A 481 -3.32 16.27 9.81
C LEU A 481 -4.67 15.82 9.27
N TRP A 482 -4.70 14.74 8.48
CA TRP A 482 -5.92 14.30 7.78
C TRP A 482 -7.03 13.89 8.74
N TRP A 483 -6.76 12.91 9.61
CA TRP A 483 -7.76 12.41 10.54
C TRP A 483 -8.14 13.46 11.61
N GLN A 484 -7.22 14.37 11.95
CA GLN A 484 -7.49 15.47 12.89
C GLN A 484 -8.51 16.46 12.35
N ASN A 485 -8.45 16.76 11.04
CA ASN A 485 -9.33 17.73 10.39
C ASN A 485 -10.60 17.10 9.82
N ILE A 486 -10.49 16.00 9.07
CA ILE A 486 -11.65 15.30 8.49
C ILE A 486 -12.46 14.61 9.58
N GLY A 487 -11.82 14.15 10.66
CA GLY A 487 -12.52 13.63 11.84
C GLY A 487 -13.48 14.64 12.46
N ASP A 488 -13.23 15.95 12.35
CA ASP A 488 -14.18 16.98 12.81
C ASP A 488 -15.43 17.04 11.93
N ALA A 489 -15.29 16.82 10.61
CA ALA A 489 -16.44 16.72 9.71
C ALA A 489 -17.22 15.42 9.94
N ALA A 490 -16.53 14.29 10.14
CA ALA A 490 -17.14 13.01 10.51
C ALA A 490 -17.92 13.07 11.82
N ALA A 491 -17.44 13.86 12.79
CA ALA A 491 -18.14 14.12 14.05
C ALA A 491 -19.26 15.18 13.93
N GLY A 492 -19.44 15.81 12.77
CA GLY A 492 -20.44 16.86 12.55
C GLY A 492 -20.08 18.23 13.15
N ALA A 493 -18.84 18.43 13.58
CA ALA A 493 -18.35 19.69 14.15
C ALA A 493 -17.96 20.74 13.10
N LYS A 494 -17.67 20.31 11.86
CA LYS A 494 -17.36 21.16 10.72
C LYS A 494 -18.11 20.69 9.47
N THR A 495 -18.41 21.62 8.58
CA THR A 495 -18.78 21.26 7.20
C THR A 495 -17.57 20.66 6.46
N PRO A 496 -17.80 19.91 5.36
CA PRO A 496 -16.72 19.43 4.50
C PRO A 496 -15.76 20.55 4.04
N GLN A 497 -16.27 21.71 3.62
CA GLN A 497 -15.43 22.84 3.20
C GLN A 497 -14.57 23.36 4.37
N GLU A 498 -15.16 23.60 5.54
CA GLU A 498 -14.41 24.10 6.70
C GLU A 498 -13.33 23.12 7.17
N ALA A 499 -13.58 21.81 7.07
CA ALA A 499 -12.59 20.79 7.39
C ALA A 499 -11.42 20.78 6.40
N MET A 500 -11.69 20.86 5.10
CA MET A 500 -10.63 20.91 4.09
C MET A 500 -9.86 22.23 4.10
N ASP A 501 -10.53 23.36 4.35
CA ASP A 501 -9.88 24.66 4.55
C ASP A 501 -8.93 24.63 5.76
N ALA A 502 -9.33 23.98 6.85
CA ALA A 502 -8.48 23.81 8.03
C ALA A 502 -7.28 22.89 7.74
N LEU A 503 -7.52 21.78 7.02
CA LEU A 503 -6.47 20.86 6.61
C LEU A 503 -5.42 21.52 5.72
N CYS A 504 -5.85 22.23 4.66
CA CYS A 504 -4.91 22.87 3.74
C CYS A 504 -4.02 23.90 4.47
N LYS A 505 -4.60 24.71 5.37
CA LYS A 505 -3.86 25.68 6.20
C LYS A 505 -2.86 24.98 7.14
N ALA A 506 -3.25 23.85 7.71
CA ALA A 506 -2.35 23.07 8.57
C ALA A 506 -1.17 22.49 7.78
N GLN A 507 -1.42 21.97 6.56
CA GLN A 507 -0.39 21.50 5.64
C GLN A 507 0.55 22.64 5.25
N GLU A 508 0.03 23.81 4.86
CA GLU A 508 0.86 24.99 4.56
C GLU A 508 1.69 25.46 5.76
N GLY A 509 1.17 25.31 6.98
CA GLY A 509 1.92 25.57 8.20
C GLY A 509 3.17 24.69 8.33
N ILE A 510 3.11 23.41 7.92
CA ILE A 510 4.27 22.51 7.85
C ILE A 510 5.18 22.94 6.69
N LEU A 511 4.64 23.12 5.48
CA LEU A 511 5.42 23.48 4.30
C LEU A 511 6.22 24.77 4.50
N SER A 512 5.59 25.80 5.08
CA SER A 512 6.23 27.08 5.38
C SER A 512 7.34 26.96 6.43
N ARG A 513 7.20 26.06 7.42
CA ARG A 513 8.27 25.77 8.38
C ARG A 513 9.45 25.07 7.70
N LEU A 514 9.18 24.10 6.82
CA LEU A 514 10.22 23.39 6.05
C LEU A 514 10.99 24.33 5.12
N GLU A 515 10.28 25.20 4.40
CA GLU A 515 10.87 26.24 3.54
C GLU A 515 11.84 27.14 4.33
N ARG A 516 11.42 27.64 5.51
CA ARG A 516 12.29 28.46 6.37
C ARG A 516 13.47 27.68 6.95
N ALA A 517 13.27 26.43 7.32
CA ALA A 517 14.28 25.60 7.97
C ALA A 517 15.36 25.14 6.98
N LYS A 518 15.05 25.03 5.67
CA LYS A 518 15.98 24.63 4.61
C LYS A 518 16.63 23.25 4.82
N VAL A 519 16.03 22.41 5.66
CA VAL A 519 16.53 21.07 6.01
C VAL A 519 16.49 20.08 4.84
N GLN A 520 15.70 20.37 3.81
CA GLN A 520 15.58 19.57 2.57
C GLN A 520 16.40 20.15 1.40
N GLY A 521 17.25 21.15 1.66
CA GLY A 521 18.11 21.75 0.64
C GLY A 521 17.32 22.32 -0.55
N GLU A 522 17.81 22.06 -1.76
CA GLU A 522 17.20 22.54 -3.00
C GLU A 522 15.88 21.87 -3.35
N PHE A 523 15.56 20.73 -2.73
CA PHE A 523 14.31 20.00 -2.94
C PHE A 523 13.24 20.37 -1.90
N GLY A 524 13.53 21.30 -0.98
CA GLY A 524 12.55 21.77 0.01
C GLY A 524 11.42 22.60 -0.61
N PRO A 525 10.32 22.82 0.15
CA PRO A 525 9.20 23.65 -0.31
C PRO A 525 9.63 25.08 -0.66
N LYS A 526 8.93 25.64 -1.64
CA LYS A 526 9.05 27.03 -2.08
C LYS A 526 7.65 27.57 -2.37
N LEU A 527 6.99 28.14 -1.37
CA LEU A 527 5.57 28.45 -1.45
C LEU A 527 5.29 29.59 -2.44
N ASN A 528 4.25 29.43 -3.28
CA ASN A 528 3.77 30.47 -4.19
C ASN A 528 3.10 31.59 -3.39
N GLU A 529 3.19 32.83 -3.85
CA GLU A 529 2.38 33.92 -3.27
C GLU A 529 0.87 33.65 -3.41
N PRO A 530 0.05 33.99 -2.40
CA PRO A 530 -1.39 33.79 -2.49
C PRO A 530 -2.02 34.57 -3.65
N LYS A 531 -2.95 33.92 -4.34
CA LYS A 531 -3.85 34.49 -5.36
C LYS A 531 -5.27 33.97 -5.12
N ASP A 532 -6.26 34.60 -5.72
CA ASP A 532 -7.62 34.08 -5.65
C ASP A 532 -7.76 32.74 -6.39
N ALA A 533 -8.82 32.00 -6.07
CA ALA A 533 -9.10 30.70 -6.71
C ALA A 533 -9.26 30.82 -8.23
N ALA A 534 -9.93 31.89 -8.69
CA ALA A 534 -10.19 32.12 -10.12
C ALA A 534 -8.88 32.28 -10.93
N TYR A 535 -7.85 32.89 -10.35
CA TYR A 535 -6.52 32.96 -10.93
C TYR A 535 -5.93 31.56 -11.11
N TRP A 536 -5.97 30.71 -10.08
CA TRP A 536 -5.37 29.38 -10.14
C TRP A 536 -6.14 28.40 -11.03
N GLU A 537 -7.47 28.48 -11.05
CA GLU A 537 -8.32 27.74 -11.99
C GLU A 537 -7.99 28.13 -13.44
N LYS A 538 -7.87 29.44 -13.72
CA LYS A 538 -7.44 29.92 -15.03
C LYS A 538 -6.01 29.49 -15.35
N TYR A 539 -5.10 29.56 -14.38
CA TYR A 539 -3.71 29.14 -14.55
C TYR A 539 -3.63 27.65 -14.91
N ALA A 540 -4.34 26.78 -14.20
CA ALA A 540 -4.38 25.35 -14.46
C ALA A 540 -4.83 25.08 -15.91
N LYS A 541 -5.96 25.69 -16.32
CA LYS A 541 -6.47 25.60 -17.68
C LYS A 541 -5.48 26.06 -18.74
N ASP A 542 -4.85 27.23 -18.55
CA ASP A 542 -3.91 27.81 -19.51
C ASP A 542 -2.62 26.99 -19.65
N HIS A 543 -2.26 26.21 -18.62
CA HIS A 543 -1.05 25.36 -18.60
C HIS A 543 -1.35 23.87 -18.83
N GLY A 544 -2.60 23.53 -19.18
CA GLY A 544 -3.00 22.15 -19.51
C GLY A 544 -3.09 21.21 -18.31
N SER A 545 -3.15 21.75 -17.09
CA SER A 545 -3.31 21.02 -15.85
C SER A 545 -4.79 21.01 -15.42
N LEU A 546 -5.21 20.00 -14.65
CA LEU A 546 -6.59 19.90 -14.14
C LEU A 546 -6.77 20.71 -12.86
N ALA A 547 -5.84 20.59 -11.91
CA ALA A 547 -6.02 21.08 -10.55
C ALA A 547 -5.42 22.50 -10.33
N PRO A 548 -6.09 23.37 -9.57
CA PRO A 548 -7.41 23.19 -8.96
C PRO A 548 -8.56 23.31 -9.97
N GLN A 549 -9.59 22.48 -9.79
CA GLN A 549 -10.77 22.47 -10.66
C GLN A 549 -11.89 23.39 -10.11
N PRO A 550 -12.61 24.14 -10.96
CA PRO A 550 -13.79 24.88 -10.54
C PRO A 550 -14.92 23.92 -10.16
N LYS A 551 -15.80 24.36 -9.25
CA LYS A 551 -16.96 23.56 -8.86
C LYS A 551 -17.86 23.24 -10.06
N LEU A 552 -18.20 21.97 -10.23
CA LEU A 552 -19.11 21.52 -11.29
C LEU A 552 -20.55 21.98 -11.02
N ALA A 553 -21.26 22.33 -12.09
CA ALA A 553 -22.69 22.63 -12.03
C ALA A 553 -23.53 21.38 -11.71
N ASN A 554 -23.02 20.19 -12.07
CA ASN A 554 -23.65 18.90 -11.78
C ASN A 554 -22.59 17.87 -11.35
N GLU A 555 -22.68 17.44 -10.09
CA GLU A 555 -21.84 16.40 -9.48
C GLU A 555 -22.56 15.04 -9.37
N LYS A 556 -23.71 14.92 -10.06
CA LYS A 556 -24.47 13.67 -10.27
C LYS A 556 -24.59 13.42 -11.77
N GLU A 557 -23.51 12.90 -12.34
CA GLU A 557 -23.46 12.45 -13.73
C GLU A 557 -24.42 11.28 -14.01
N LYS A 558 -24.64 10.95 -15.28
CA LYS A 558 -25.48 9.80 -15.68
C LYS A 558 -24.87 8.51 -15.09
N PRO A 559 -25.64 7.66 -14.41
CA PRO A 559 -25.11 6.41 -13.87
C PRO A 559 -24.70 5.46 -14.99
N ILE A 560 -23.54 4.83 -14.83
CA ILE A 560 -22.98 3.86 -15.77
C ILE A 560 -22.54 2.61 -15.01
N THR A 561 -22.96 1.45 -15.49
CA THR A 561 -22.52 0.13 -15.02
C THR A 561 -21.92 -0.66 -16.18
N ILE A 562 -21.06 -1.63 -15.83
CA ILE A 562 -20.51 -2.62 -16.76
C ILE A 562 -20.74 -4.03 -16.22
N ASN A 563 -20.94 -5.00 -17.13
CA ASN A 563 -20.99 -6.40 -16.74
C ASN A 563 -19.61 -6.88 -16.29
N TYR A 564 -19.54 -7.56 -15.14
CA TYR A 564 -18.27 -8.02 -14.58
C TYR A 564 -17.51 -9.00 -15.50
N ASP A 565 -18.21 -9.96 -16.10
CA ASP A 565 -17.55 -10.98 -16.92
C ASP A 565 -17.02 -10.39 -18.24
N GLU A 566 -17.66 -9.34 -18.74
CA GLU A 566 -17.17 -8.55 -19.88
C GLU A 566 -15.94 -7.71 -19.49
N LEU A 567 -15.99 -7.09 -18.31
CA LEU A 567 -14.88 -6.33 -17.74
C LEU A 567 -13.63 -7.22 -17.56
N VAL A 568 -13.76 -8.40 -16.96
CA VAL A 568 -12.62 -9.32 -16.77
C VAL A 568 -12.05 -9.80 -18.10
N LYS A 569 -12.89 -10.05 -19.11
CA LYS A 569 -12.42 -10.39 -20.47
C LYS A 569 -11.59 -9.26 -21.10
N SER A 570 -11.86 -8.01 -20.74
CA SER A 570 -11.06 -6.87 -21.22
C SER A 570 -9.65 -6.85 -20.64
N TRP A 571 -9.43 -7.45 -19.47
CA TRP A 571 -8.13 -7.54 -18.79
C TRP A 571 -7.23 -8.65 -19.33
N GLN A 572 -7.78 -9.57 -20.13
CA GLN A 572 -7.04 -10.67 -20.75
C GLN A 572 -6.46 -10.30 -22.13
N LYS A 573 -6.73 -9.07 -22.61
CA LYS A 573 -6.18 -8.51 -23.85
C LYS A 573 -5.00 -7.60 -23.51
#